data_AF-B6YU21-F1
#
_entry.id   AF-B6YU21-F1
#
_cell.length_a   1.000
_cell.length_b   1.000
_cell.length_c   1.000
_cell.angle_alpha   90.00
_cell.angle_beta   90.00
_cell.angle_gamma   90.00
#
_symmetry.space_group_name_H-M   'P 1'
#
loop_
_entity.id
_entity.type
_entity.pdbx_description
1 polymer ?
#
loop_
_entity_poly.entity_id
_entity_poly.type
_entity_poly.pdbx_seq_one_letter_code
_entity_poly.pdbx_strand_id
1 'polypeptide(L)'
;MEVKECDDNLDEIIEDTNVAKLLRAYPQSLEILVKYGFSPLQNPAMRKTLARTVTLRQAKKLLGMSDEKFEKMMEELKKLEKRD
;
A
#
# COMPACT_ATOMS: atom_id res chain seq x y z
N MET A 1 13.03 13.52 -18.70
CA MET A 1 12.53 13.07 -17.39
C MET A 1 11.06 12.76 -17.60
N GLU A 2 10.72 11.51 -17.86
CA GLU A 2 9.31 11.11 -18.00
C GLU A 2 8.66 11.24 -16.62
N VAL A 3 7.90 12.31 -16.45
CA VAL A 3 6.86 12.38 -15.43
C VAL A 3 5.83 11.34 -15.85
N LYS A 4 5.95 10.11 -15.32
CA LYS A 4 4.93 9.09 -15.51
C LYS A 4 3.62 9.70 -15.04
N GLU A 5 2.76 9.99 -16.01
CA GLU A 5 1.37 10.38 -15.79
C GLU A 5 0.80 9.42 -14.75
N CYS A 6 0.15 9.99 -13.75
CA CYS A 6 -0.53 9.23 -12.73
C CYS A 6 -1.67 8.48 -13.40
N ASP A 7 -1.38 7.33 -13.98
CA ASP A 7 -2.40 6.40 -14.40
C ASP A 7 -3.25 6.12 -13.16
N ASP A 8 -4.48 6.64 -13.19
CA ASP A 8 -5.47 6.56 -12.12
C ASP A 8 -6.06 5.14 -12.02
N ASN A 9 -5.73 4.25 -12.97
CA ASN A 9 -6.08 2.84 -12.92
C ASN A 9 -4.97 2.05 -12.21
N LEU A 10 -5.30 1.50 -11.05
CA LEU A 10 -4.48 0.50 -10.39
C LEU A 10 -4.93 -0.87 -10.92
N ASP A 11 -4.38 -1.31 -12.05
CA ASP A 11 -4.72 -2.60 -12.67
C ASP A 11 -4.24 -3.82 -11.85
N GLU A 12 -3.15 -3.68 -11.08
CA GLU A 12 -2.63 -4.74 -10.22
C GLU A 12 -1.97 -4.22 -8.93
N ILE A 13 -2.23 -4.87 -7.79
CA ILE A 13 -1.51 -4.61 -6.54
C ILE A 13 -0.17 -5.37 -6.52
N ILE A 14 0.90 -4.66 -6.89
CA ILE A 14 2.29 -5.13 -6.82
C ILE A 14 3.09 -4.45 -5.72
N GLU A 15 4.26 -4.98 -5.38
CA GLU A 15 5.11 -4.41 -4.33
C GLU A 15 5.63 -3.00 -4.64
N ASP A 16 5.71 -2.62 -5.92
CA ASP A 16 6.07 -1.28 -6.36
C ASP A 16 4.88 -0.31 -6.36
N THR A 17 3.68 -0.81 -6.06
CA THR A 17 2.48 0.02 -5.97
C THR A 17 2.63 1.06 -4.87
N ASN A 18 2.34 2.32 -5.22
CA ASN A 18 2.32 3.43 -4.30
C ASN A 18 1.20 3.26 -3.26
N VAL A 19 1.53 3.42 -1.98
CA VAL A 19 0.57 3.19 -0.89
C VAL A 19 -0.61 4.19 -0.97
N ALA A 20 -0.38 5.44 -1.36
CA ALA A 20 -1.47 6.40 -1.51
C ALA A 20 -2.41 6.06 -2.67
N LYS A 21 -1.88 5.50 -3.78
CA LYS A 21 -2.73 5.01 -4.88
C LYS A 21 -3.57 3.82 -4.43
N LEU A 22 -2.95 2.85 -3.75
CA LEU A 22 -3.65 1.69 -3.18
C LEU A 22 -4.79 2.12 -2.23
N LEU A 23 -4.51 3.05 -1.31
CA LEU A 23 -5.52 3.55 -0.37
C LEU A 23 -6.64 4.35 -1.05
N ARG A 24 -6.37 4.97 -2.21
CA ARG A 24 -7.38 5.67 -3.00
C ARG A 24 -8.31 4.69 -3.73
N ALA A 25 -7.74 3.68 -4.37
CA ALA A 25 -8.51 2.64 -5.07
C ALA A 25 -9.27 1.74 -4.08
N TYR A 26 -8.60 1.35 -2.98
CA TYR A 26 -9.12 0.44 -1.98
C TYR A 26 -8.96 1.04 -0.58
N PRO A 27 -9.89 1.89 -0.10
CA PRO A 27 -9.81 2.47 1.25
C PRO A 27 -9.72 1.43 2.37
N GLN A 28 -10.35 0.27 2.17
CA GLN A 28 -10.32 -0.90 3.07
C GLN A 28 -8.91 -1.52 3.23
N SER A 29 -8.00 -1.30 2.26
CA SER A 29 -6.60 -1.74 2.38
C SER A 29 -5.88 -1.11 3.58
N LEU A 30 -6.34 0.05 4.06
CA LEU A 30 -5.77 0.70 5.25
C LEU A 30 -5.83 -0.22 6.47
N GLU A 31 -6.96 -0.88 6.69
CA GLU A 31 -7.16 -1.75 7.85
C GLU A 31 -6.21 -2.96 7.80
N ILE A 32 -6.03 -3.51 6.60
CA ILE A 32 -5.06 -4.58 6.33
C ILE A 32 -3.65 -4.09 6.65
N LEU A 33 -3.20 -2.99 6.03
CA LEU A 33 -1.86 -2.42 6.27
C LEU A 33 -1.61 -2.25 7.78
N VAL A 34 -2.57 -1.65 8.48
CA VAL A 34 -2.50 -1.41 9.93
C VAL A 34 -2.38 -2.71 10.73
N LYS A 35 -3.18 -3.74 10.39
CA LYS A 35 -3.12 -5.08 10.98
C LYS A 35 -1.73 -5.71 10.86
N TYR A 36 -1.01 -5.43 9.78
CA TYR A 36 0.36 -5.93 9.56
C TYR A 36 1.47 -5.07 10.17
N GLY A 37 1.13 -3.93 10.79
CA GLY A 37 2.09 -3.05 11.48
C GLY A 37 2.23 -1.65 10.89
N PHE A 38 1.44 -1.28 9.87
CA PHE A 38 1.38 0.11 9.38
C PHE A 38 0.53 1.03 10.27
N SER A 39 0.72 0.95 11.59
CA SER A 39 0.10 1.89 12.54
C SER A 39 0.32 3.36 12.18
N PRO A 40 1.48 3.81 11.64
CA PRO A 40 1.65 5.19 11.22
C PRO A 40 0.67 5.66 10.15
N LEU A 41 0.14 4.76 9.32
CA LEU A 41 -0.85 5.12 8.28
C LEU A 41 -2.23 5.43 8.85
N GLN A 42 -2.52 5.07 10.10
CA GLN A 42 -3.76 5.49 10.77
C GLN A 42 -3.80 7.01 10.97
N ASN A 43 -2.64 7.63 11.20
CA ASN A 43 -2.57 9.07 11.38
C ASN A 43 -2.80 9.77 10.02
N PRO A 44 -3.83 10.62 9.88
CA PRO A 44 -4.15 11.29 8.61
C PRO A 44 -3.01 12.14 8.05
N ALA A 45 -2.19 12.75 8.90
CA ALA A 45 -1.04 13.55 8.47
C ALA A 45 0.05 12.65 7.87
N MET A 46 0.39 11.57 8.58
CA MET A 46 1.35 10.56 8.11
C MET A 46 0.86 9.87 6.84
N ARG A 47 -0.44 9.56 6.76
CA ARG A 47 -1.06 8.99 5.56
C ARG A 47 -0.93 9.90 4.35
N LYS A 48 -1.10 11.21 4.50
CA LYS A 48 -0.94 12.17 3.38
C LYS A 48 0.51 12.33 2.95
N THR A 49 1.46 12.22 3.88
CA THR A 49 2.89 12.41 3.60
C THR A 49 3.56 11.11 3.19
N LEU A 50 3.63 10.12 4.10
CA LEU A 50 4.31 8.85 3.86
C LEU A 50 3.67 8.03 2.76
N ALA A 51 2.34 7.88 2.75
CA ALA A 51 1.72 7.00 1.77
C ALA A 51 1.96 7.48 0.33
N ARG A 52 2.13 8.79 0.12
CA ARG A 52 2.43 9.36 -1.21
C ARG A 52 3.88 9.17 -1.62
N THR A 53 4.80 9.10 -0.67
CA THR A 53 6.24 9.02 -0.94
C THR A 53 6.77 7.59 -0.96
N VAL A 54 6.04 6.62 -0.40
CA VAL A 54 6.49 5.23 -0.32
C VAL A 54 5.63 4.23 -1.10
N THR A 55 6.29 3.21 -1.65
CA THR A 55 5.66 2.01 -2.21
C THR A 55 5.53 0.91 -1.16
N LEU A 56 4.70 -0.12 -1.37
CA LEU A 56 4.55 -1.25 -0.45
C LEU A 56 5.90 -1.90 -0.08
N ARG A 57 6.80 -2.05 -1.05
CA ARG A 57 8.18 -2.53 -0.88
C ARG A 57 8.99 -1.64 0.05
N GLN A 58 8.96 -0.33 -0.15
CA GLN A 58 9.70 0.61 0.70
C GLN A 58 9.10 0.65 2.11
N ALA A 59 7.78 0.59 2.18
CA ALA A 59 7.01 0.60 3.40
C ALA A 59 7.36 -0.64 4.26
N LYS A 60 7.50 -1.83 3.65
CA LYS A 60 8.03 -3.05 4.29
C LYS A 60 9.42 -2.82 4.91
N LYS A 61 10.35 -2.21 4.15
CA LYS A 61 11.72 -1.93 4.62
C LYS A 61 11.72 -0.95 5.80
N LEU A 62 10.89 0.09 5.74
CA LEU A 62 10.78 1.08 6.81
C LEU A 62 10.26 0.48 8.12
N LEU A 63 9.34 -0.48 8.04
CA LEU A 63 8.78 -1.17 9.20
C LEU A 63 9.64 -2.33 9.70
N GLY A 64 10.69 -2.73 8.96
CA GLY A 64 11.43 -3.96 9.27
C GLY A 64 10.55 -5.21 9.20
N MET A 65 9.56 -5.21 8.30
CA MET A 65 8.61 -6.32 8.15
C MET A 65 9.28 -7.51 7.46
N SER A 66 9.20 -8.70 8.08
CA SER A 66 9.67 -9.97 7.52
C SER A 66 8.97 -10.32 6.20
N ASP A 67 9.66 -11.03 5.31
CA ASP A 67 9.11 -11.49 4.03
C ASP A 67 7.78 -12.23 4.18
N GLU A 68 7.69 -13.18 5.12
CA GLU A 68 6.47 -13.94 5.37
C GLU A 68 5.25 -13.07 5.74
N LYS A 69 5.47 -12.01 6.54
CA LYS A 69 4.39 -11.08 6.91
C LYS A 69 3.98 -10.23 5.72
N PHE A 70 4.95 -9.80 4.92
CA PHE A 70 4.70 -9.02 3.74
C PHE A 70 3.93 -9.80 2.67
N GLU A 71 4.30 -11.05 2.43
CA GLU A 71 3.59 -11.92 1.48
C GLU A 71 2.14 -12.15 1.89
N LYS A 72 1.89 -12.43 3.19
CA LYS A 72 0.52 -12.54 3.73
C LYS A 72 -0.27 -11.25 3.55
N MET A 73 0.35 -10.09 3.79
CA MET A 73 -0.28 -8.79 3.60
C MET A 73 -0.65 -8.58 2.12
N MET A 74 0.28 -8.87 1.20
CA MET A 74 0.06 -8.74 -0.23
C MET A 74 -1.05 -9.68 -0.72
N GLU A 75 -1.13 -10.90 -0.20
CA GLU A 75 -2.21 -11.83 -0.52
C GLU A 75 -3.59 -11.27 -0.10
N GLU A 76 -3.69 -10.72 1.12
CA GLU A 76 -4.92 -10.08 1.60
C GLU A 76 -5.29 -8.85 0.76
N LEU A 77 -4.30 -8.05 0.36
CA LEU A 77 -4.53 -6.91 -0.53
C LEU A 77 -5.05 -7.35 -1.90
N LYS A 78 -4.43 -8.38 -2.51
CA LYS A 78 -4.86 -8.95 -3.80
C LYS A 78 -6.26 -9.57 -3.76
N LYS A 79 -6.72 -10.04 -2.59
CA LYS A 79 -8.12 -10.50 -2.41
C LYS A 79 -9.13 -9.35 -2.57
N LEU A 80 -8.71 -8.10 -2.38
CA LEU A 80 -9.56 -6.93 -2.60
C LEU A 80 -9.83 -6.69 -4.09
N GLU A 81 -8.89 -7.04 -4.97
CA GLU A 81 -9.05 -6.92 -6.43
C GLU A 81 -10.04 -7.95 -7.01
N LYS A 82 -10.24 -9.07 -6.32
CA LYS A 82 -11.05 -10.20 -6.82
C LYS A 82 -12.51 -10.18 -6.34
N ARG A 83 -12.94 -9.11 -5.67
CA ARG A 83 -14.34 -8.94 -5.24
C ARG A 83 -15.06 -7.94 -6.15
N ASP A 84 -15.17 -8.28 -7.42
CA ASP A 84 -16.16 -7.74 -8.37
C ASP A 84 -16.79 -8.90 -9.14
#